data_AF-A0A4R7VTH7-F1
#
_entry.id   AF-A0A4R7VTH7-F1
#
_cell.length_a   1.000
_cell.length_b   1.000
_cell.length_c   1.000
_cell.angle_alpha   90.00
_cell.angle_beta   90.00
_cell.angle_gamma   90.00
#
_symmetry.space_group_name_H-M   'P 1'
#
loop_
_entity.id
_entity.type
_entity.pdbx_description
1 polymer ?
#
loop_
_entity_poly.entity_id
_entity_poly.type
_entity_poly.pdbx_seq_one_letter_code
_entity_poly.pdbx_strand_id
1 'polypeptide(L)'
;MQKSIKTLLMSTLLISSVYCAGVSAQAATQPAKNAVATADNAMMLTVFLKHDQTRPLSELKAQLAQQGFHKTFPPAGVEVVSWNIMMGIGQVVTVRFPVSRLAEVNLALENTAWGSYRTEFYPTYDIKPLAMAEQAKAQAAQ
;
A
#
# COMPACT_ATOMS: atom_id res chain seq x y z
N MET A 1 33.69 61.08 25.65
CA MET A 1 34.28 59.73 25.77
C MET A 1 33.38 58.88 26.63
N GLN A 2 32.90 57.75 26.09
CA GLN A 2 32.01 56.78 26.73
C GLN A 2 32.52 56.34 28.10
N LYS A 3 31.63 56.18 29.09
CA LYS A 3 31.31 54.91 29.79
C LYS A 3 29.96 55.06 30.49
N SER A 4 29.00 54.20 30.16
CA SER A 4 27.84 53.97 31.03
C SER A 4 27.63 52.45 31.13
N ILE A 5 27.87 51.93 32.33
CA ILE A 5 27.53 50.56 32.71
C ILE A 5 26.72 50.68 34.01
N LYS A 6 25.67 49.87 34.05
CA LYS A 6 24.86 49.43 35.19
C LYS A 6 23.59 50.22 35.45
N THR A 7 22.49 49.67 34.93
CA THR A 7 21.31 49.45 35.79
C THR A 7 20.73 48.07 35.47
N LEU A 8 20.99 47.14 36.38
CA LEU A 8 20.29 45.86 36.50
C LEU A 8 18.94 46.17 37.18
N LEU A 9 17.82 45.93 36.51
CA LEU A 9 16.50 45.92 37.15
C LEU A 9 15.66 44.79 36.56
N MET A 10 15.63 43.73 37.37
CA MET A 10 14.57 42.75 37.55
C MET A 10 13.24 43.13 36.85
N SER A 11 12.76 42.28 35.94
CA SER A 11 11.35 42.24 35.56
C SER A 11 10.94 40.78 35.46
N THR A 12 10.27 40.35 36.53
CA THR A 12 9.45 39.16 36.70
C THR A 12 8.63 38.83 35.47
N LEU A 13 8.89 37.69 34.82
CA LEU A 13 7.92 36.99 33.98
C LEU A 13 7.71 35.60 34.59
N LEU A 14 6.65 35.48 35.37
CA LEU A 14 6.17 34.23 35.96
C LEU A 14 4.74 34.02 35.46
N ILE A 15 4.48 32.77 35.05
CA ILE A 15 3.17 32.14 34.86
C ILE A 15 2.54 32.30 33.45
N SER A 16 2.83 31.31 32.60
CA SER A 16 1.84 30.68 31.71
C SER A 16 2.39 29.31 31.26
N SER A 17 2.63 28.45 32.24
CA SER A 17 2.75 27.01 32.04
C SER A 17 1.41 26.36 32.39
N VAL A 18 1.12 25.23 31.73
CA VAL A 18 -0.02 24.31 31.96
C VAL A 18 -1.24 24.55 31.06
N TYR A 19 -1.10 24.23 29.77
CA TYR A 19 -2.13 23.54 28.97
C TYR A 19 -1.45 22.77 27.83
N CYS A 20 -0.69 21.72 28.17
CA CYS A 20 -0.26 20.69 27.22
C CYS A 20 -0.30 19.34 27.95
N ALA A 21 -1.48 18.97 28.44
CA ALA A 21 -1.73 17.63 28.95
C ALA A 21 -2.46 16.84 27.85
N GLY A 22 -1.77 15.86 27.26
CA GLY A 22 -2.41 14.71 26.63
C GLY A 22 -2.61 14.74 25.12
N VAL A 23 -1.59 15.05 24.33
CA VAL A 23 -1.50 14.38 23.01
C VAL A 23 -0.69 13.11 23.24
N SER A 24 -1.37 12.01 23.54
CA SER A 24 -0.77 10.69 23.39
C SER A 24 -0.48 10.52 21.91
N ALA A 25 0.76 10.78 21.51
CA ALA A 25 1.26 10.32 20.23
C ALA A 25 1.24 8.79 20.29
N GLN A 26 0.15 8.18 19.82
CA GLN A 26 0.14 6.76 19.48
C GLN A 26 1.30 6.60 18.50
N ALA A 27 2.39 5.95 18.93
CA ALA A 27 3.48 5.61 18.03
C ALA A 27 2.86 4.75 16.93
N ALA A 28 2.69 5.33 15.74
CA ALA A 28 2.26 4.59 14.57
C ALA A 28 3.26 3.46 14.39
N THR A 29 2.83 2.23 14.65
CA THR A 29 3.65 1.06 14.45
C THR A 29 3.97 1.04 12.96
N GLN A 30 5.24 1.25 12.59
CA GLN A 30 5.61 1.18 11.18
C GLN A 30 5.17 -0.18 10.66
N PRO A 31 4.53 -0.24 9.46
CA PRO A 31 4.20 -1.51 8.87
C PRO A 31 5.41 -2.42 8.84
N ALA A 32 5.33 -3.55 9.54
CA ALA A 32 6.40 -4.52 9.52
C ALA A 32 6.55 -5.00 8.08
N LYS A 33 7.67 -4.63 7.42
CA LYS A 33 8.01 -5.05 6.06
C LYS A 33 8.00 -6.58 5.88
N ASN A 34 8.05 -7.32 6.99
CA ASN A 34 8.08 -8.78 7.02
C ASN A 34 6.79 -9.39 7.59
N ALA A 35 5.69 -8.65 7.67
CA ALA A 35 4.41 -9.21 8.10
C ALA A 35 3.99 -10.35 7.14
N VAL A 36 3.52 -11.46 7.73
CA VAL A 36 3.02 -12.64 7.00
C VAL A 36 1.49 -12.63 7.03
N ALA A 37 0.87 -12.99 5.91
CA ALA A 37 -0.57 -13.07 5.77
C ALA A 37 -1.15 -14.19 6.63
N THR A 38 -2.20 -13.88 7.39
CA THR A 38 -3.04 -14.82 8.15
C THR A 38 -4.50 -14.59 7.78
N ALA A 39 -5.40 -15.48 8.18
CA ALA A 39 -6.83 -15.33 7.93
C ALA A 39 -7.39 -13.99 8.45
N ASP A 40 -6.85 -13.48 9.56
CA ASP A 40 -7.37 -12.29 10.24
C ASP A 40 -6.75 -10.97 9.77
N ASN A 41 -5.62 -11.01 9.06
CA ASN A 41 -4.89 -9.81 8.66
C ASN A 41 -4.70 -9.67 7.14
N ALA A 42 -5.07 -10.70 6.36
CA ALA A 42 -4.87 -10.72 4.93
C ALA A 42 -5.95 -9.92 4.20
N MET A 43 -5.52 -9.22 3.17
CA MET A 43 -6.39 -8.71 2.12
C MET A 43 -5.95 -9.28 0.77
N MET A 44 -6.86 -9.23 -0.19
CA MET A 44 -6.57 -9.47 -1.60
C MET A 44 -6.60 -8.15 -2.35
N LEU A 45 -5.74 -7.98 -3.35
CA LEU A 45 -5.73 -6.83 -4.24
C LEU A 45 -5.78 -7.34 -5.68
N THR A 46 -6.85 -6.99 -6.40
CA THR A 46 -6.91 -7.22 -7.85
C THR A 46 -6.42 -5.97 -8.56
N VAL A 47 -5.36 -6.14 -9.35
CA VAL A 47 -4.70 -5.08 -10.11
C VAL A 47 -4.95 -5.32 -11.59
N PHE A 48 -5.57 -4.34 -12.24
CA PHE A 48 -5.69 -4.30 -13.70
C PHE A 48 -4.52 -3.52 -14.27
N LEU A 49 -3.57 -4.22 -14.88
CA LEU A 49 -2.45 -3.65 -15.63
C LEU A 49 -2.88 -3.49 -17.10
N LYS A 50 -3.58 -2.39 -17.38
CA LYS A 50 -4.19 -2.14 -18.70
C LYS A 50 -3.12 -1.75 -19.70
N HIS A 51 -3.12 -2.40 -20.87
CA HIS A 51 -2.16 -2.07 -21.92
C HIS A 51 -2.37 -0.65 -22.46
N ASP A 52 -1.26 0.03 -22.74
CA ASP A 52 -1.26 1.22 -23.56
C ASP A 52 -1.16 0.84 -25.04
N GLN A 53 -2.31 0.82 -25.72
CA GLN A 53 -2.39 0.46 -27.14
C GLN A 53 -1.91 1.57 -28.09
N THR A 54 -1.51 2.73 -27.57
CA THR A 54 -0.97 3.82 -28.39
C THR A 54 0.52 3.62 -28.74
N ARG A 55 1.17 2.63 -28.12
CA ARG A 55 2.62 2.37 -28.25
C ARG A 55 2.90 0.92 -28.70
N PRO A 56 3.98 0.67 -29.46
CA PRO A 56 4.39 -0.69 -29.80
C PRO A 56 4.71 -1.55 -28.58
N LEU A 57 4.33 -2.83 -28.63
CA LEU A 57 4.56 -3.79 -27.53
C LEU A 57 6.04 -3.95 -27.16
N SER A 58 6.95 -3.85 -28.14
CA SER A 58 8.40 -3.94 -27.90
C SER A 58 8.91 -2.82 -27.01
N GLU A 59 8.43 -1.58 -27.21
CA GLU A 59 8.79 -0.42 -26.40
C GLU A 59 8.28 -0.58 -24.96
N LEU A 60 7.05 -1.03 -24.78
CA LEU A 60 6.46 -1.29 -23.46
C LEU A 60 7.25 -2.35 -22.71
N LYS A 61 7.66 -3.44 -23.39
CA LYS A 61 8.48 -4.50 -22.79
C LYS A 61 9.87 -4.00 -22.40
N ALA A 62 10.51 -3.20 -23.24
CA ALA A 62 11.81 -2.61 -22.95
C ALA A 62 11.73 -1.68 -21.73
N GLN A 63 10.68 -0.86 -21.66
CA GLN A 63 10.43 0.03 -20.52
C GLN A 63 10.20 -0.75 -19.22
N LEU A 64 9.35 -1.79 -19.22
CA LEU A 64 9.15 -2.64 -18.05
C LEU A 64 10.44 -3.30 -17.55
N ALA A 65 11.30 -3.74 -18.48
CA ALA A 65 12.58 -4.33 -18.15
C ALA A 65 13.53 -3.30 -17.52
N GLN A 66 13.59 -2.08 -18.09
CA GLN A 66 14.39 -0.97 -17.55
C GLN A 66 13.90 -0.54 -16.16
N GLN A 67 12.58 -0.47 -15.97
CA GLN A 67 11.94 -0.15 -14.69
C GLN A 67 12.02 -1.29 -13.66
N GLY A 68 12.45 -2.49 -14.07
CA GLY A 68 12.62 -3.62 -13.17
C GLY A 68 11.30 -4.21 -12.66
N PHE A 69 10.21 -4.10 -13.42
CA PHE A 69 8.87 -4.55 -12.99
C PHE A 69 8.87 -5.98 -12.42
N HIS A 70 9.34 -6.97 -13.19
CA HIS A 70 9.37 -8.36 -12.76
C HIS A 70 10.39 -8.67 -11.64
N LYS A 71 11.28 -7.72 -11.31
CA LYS A 71 12.20 -7.84 -10.17
C LYS A 71 11.56 -7.32 -8.87
N THR A 72 10.62 -6.40 -8.98
CA THR A 72 10.05 -5.65 -7.86
C THR A 72 8.63 -6.09 -7.53
N PHE A 73 7.81 -6.40 -8.54
CA PHE A 73 6.43 -6.82 -8.38
C PHE A 73 6.24 -8.30 -8.75
N PRO A 74 5.56 -9.09 -7.89
CA PRO A 74 5.12 -8.72 -6.54
C PRO A 74 6.32 -8.62 -5.55
N PRO A 75 6.24 -7.76 -4.53
CA PRO A 75 7.26 -7.73 -3.47
C PRO A 75 7.40 -9.07 -2.75
N ALA A 76 8.57 -9.32 -2.16
CA ALA A 76 8.81 -10.54 -1.39
C ALA A 76 7.77 -10.75 -0.28
N GLY A 77 7.23 -11.96 -0.15
CA GLY A 77 6.19 -12.28 0.85
C GLY A 77 4.77 -11.87 0.48
N VAL A 78 4.54 -11.36 -0.75
CA VAL A 78 3.22 -11.18 -1.34
C VAL A 78 2.88 -12.42 -2.16
N GLU A 79 1.75 -13.06 -1.85
CA GLU A 79 1.26 -14.24 -2.57
C GLU A 79 0.60 -13.82 -3.89
N VAL A 80 0.88 -14.53 -4.99
CA VAL A 80 0.12 -14.39 -6.25
C VAL A 80 -1.00 -15.43 -6.26
N VAL A 81 -2.24 -14.96 -6.18
CA VAL A 81 -3.44 -15.83 -6.23
C VAL A 81 -3.82 -16.14 -7.68
N SER A 82 -3.71 -15.15 -8.57
CA SER A 82 -3.91 -15.33 -10.01
C SER A 82 -3.13 -14.30 -10.81
N TRP A 83 -2.76 -14.67 -12.04
CA TRP A 83 -2.16 -13.75 -13.02
C TRP A 83 -2.59 -14.18 -14.41
N ASN A 84 -3.44 -13.39 -15.05
CA ASN A 84 -4.03 -13.72 -16.34
C ASN A 84 -3.86 -12.58 -17.34
N ILE A 85 -3.80 -12.94 -18.63
CA ILE A 85 -3.99 -11.98 -19.72
C ILE A 85 -5.48 -11.96 -20.05
N MET A 86 -6.13 -10.82 -19.83
CA MET A 86 -7.51 -10.57 -20.21
C MET A 86 -7.52 -9.77 -21.52
N MET A 87 -7.95 -10.43 -22.61
CA MET A 87 -8.02 -9.83 -23.94
C MET A 87 -8.81 -8.52 -23.91
N GLY A 88 -8.27 -7.46 -24.54
CA GLY A 88 -8.88 -6.12 -24.55
C GLY A 88 -8.62 -5.28 -23.30
N ILE A 89 -8.07 -5.87 -22.24
CA ILE A 89 -7.71 -5.16 -21.01
C ILE A 89 -6.19 -5.11 -20.87
N GLY A 90 -5.55 -6.26 -20.74
CA GLY A 90 -4.14 -6.39 -20.41
C GLY A 90 -3.92 -7.50 -19.42
N GLN A 91 -3.09 -7.28 -18.41
CA GLN A 91 -2.85 -8.28 -17.37
C GLN A 91 -3.72 -7.97 -16.16
N VAL A 92 -4.33 -8.98 -15.58
CA VAL A 92 -5.06 -8.86 -14.32
C VAL A 92 -4.42 -9.81 -13.33
N VAL A 93 -3.95 -9.24 -12.22
CA VAL A 93 -3.20 -9.93 -11.18
C VAL A 93 -3.95 -9.79 -9.87
N THR A 94 -4.26 -10.90 -9.22
CA THR A 94 -4.77 -10.88 -7.85
C THR A 94 -3.66 -11.36 -6.92
N VAL A 95 -3.30 -10.52 -5.96
CA VAL A 95 -2.30 -10.83 -4.93
C VAL A 95 -2.92 -10.84 -3.54
N ARG A 96 -2.33 -11.58 -2.60
CA ARG A 96 -2.75 -11.64 -1.19
C ARG A 96 -1.58 -11.30 -0.27
N PHE A 97 -1.81 -10.43 0.69
CA PHE A 97 -0.79 -9.94 1.63
C PHE A 97 -1.45 -9.29 2.87
N PRO A 98 -0.71 -9.06 3.97
CA PRO A 98 -1.25 -8.34 5.13
C PRO A 98 -1.61 -6.89 4.82
N VAL A 99 -2.73 -6.39 5.33
CA VAL A 99 -3.20 -5.01 5.09
C VAL A 99 -2.12 -3.96 5.36
N SER A 100 -1.27 -4.18 6.36
CA SER A 100 -0.16 -3.28 6.70
C SER A 100 0.82 -3.05 5.54
N ARG A 101 0.95 -3.99 4.60
CA ARG A 101 1.88 -3.90 3.46
C ARG A 101 1.30 -3.23 2.21
N LEU A 102 0.06 -2.72 2.26
CA LEU A 102 -0.58 -2.10 1.09
C LEU A 102 0.25 -0.98 0.47
N ALA A 103 0.87 -0.12 1.28
CA ALA A 103 1.70 0.98 0.79
C ALA A 103 2.95 0.48 0.03
N GLU A 104 3.57 -0.61 0.48
CA GLU A 104 4.73 -1.22 -0.19
C GLU A 104 4.34 -1.82 -1.55
N VAL A 105 3.21 -2.52 -1.60
CA VAL A 105 2.68 -3.10 -2.84
C VAL A 105 2.29 -2.01 -3.83
N ASN A 106 1.64 -0.95 -3.36
CA ASN A 106 1.33 0.21 -4.17
C ASN A 106 2.61 0.81 -4.76
N LEU A 107 3.60 1.13 -3.93
CA LEU A 107 4.85 1.76 -4.36
C LEU A 107 5.63 0.90 -5.37
N ALA A 108 5.60 -0.43 -5.25
CA ALA A 108 6.16 -1.34 -6.25
C ALA A 108 5.52 -1.15 -7.64
N LEU A 109 4.19 -1.02 -7.68
CA LEU A 109 3.44 -0.79 -8.91
C LEU A 109 3.66 0.62 -9.46
N GLU A 110 3.66 1.65 -8.61
CA GLU A 110 3.91 3.04 -9.03
C GLU A 110 5.28 3.19 -9.68
N ASN A 111 6.32 2.65 -9.05
CA ASN A 111 7.69 2.81 -9.52
C ASN A 111 7.99 2.01 -10.78
N THR A 112 7.29 0.89 -11.02
CA THR A 112 7.74 -0.08 -12.01
C THR A 112 6.72 -0.46 -13.09
N ALA A 113 5.42 -0.23 -12.86
CA ALA A 113 4.37 -0.53 -13.82
C ALA A 113 3.89 0.71 -14.60
N TRP A 114 3.92 1.89 -13.96
CA TRP A 114 3.41 3.12 -14.56
C TRP A 114 4.20 3.54 -15.81
N GLY A 115 3.46 4.07 -16.79
CA GLY A 115 3.97 4.39 -18.12
C GLY A 115 3.93 3.21 -19.08
N SER A 116 4.17 1.99 -18.61
CA SER A 116 3.98 0.76 -19.40
C SER A 116 2.53 0.24 -19.32
N TYR A 117 1.88 0.48 -18.18
CA TYR A 117 0.47 0.16 -17.94
C TYR A 117 -0.28 1.37 -17.38
N ARG A 118 -1.60 1.39 -17.63
CA ARG A 118 -2.56 2.13 -16.80
C ARG A 118 -3.11 1.18 -15.74
N THR A 119 -3.09 1.59 -14.47
CA THR A 119 -3.44 0.70 -13.35
C THR A 119 -4.80 1.03 -12.75
N GLU A 120 -5.63 0.02 -12.49
CA GLU A 120 -6.81 0.11 -11.62
C GLU A 120 -6.66 -0.91 -10.47
N PHE A 121 -7.11 -0.54 -9.27
CA PHE A 121 -6.88 -1.30 -8.03
C PHE A 121 -8.19 -1.59 -7.32
N TYR A 122 -8.40 -2.86 -6.95
CA TYR A 122 -9.61 -3.31 -6.25
C TYR A 122 -9.22 -4.15 -5.02
N PRO A 123 -9.09 -3.52 -3.83
CA PRO A 123 -8.88 -4.25 -2.59
C PRO A 123 -10.14 -5.04 -2.21
N THR A 124 -9.96 -6.28 -1.79
CA THR A 124 -11.02 -7.28 -1.53
C THR A 124 -10.62 -8.20 -0.37
N TYR A 125 -11.56 -9.00 0.12
CA TYR A 125 -11.36 -10.05 1.12
C TYR A 125 -12.00 -11.35 0.63
N ASP A 126 -11.47 -12.50 1.08
CA ASP A 126 -11.88 -13.81 0.55
C ASP A 126 -13.11 -14.36 1.29
N ILE A 127 -14.29 -14.21 0.67
CA ILE A 127 -15.54 -14.78 1.17
C ILE A 127 -15.87 -16.16 0.57
N LYS A 128 -15.00 -16.72 -0.29
CA LYS A 128 -15.29 -17.98 -0.97
C LYS A 128 -15.60 -19.12 0.01
N PRO A 129 -14.88 -19.31 1.14
CA PRO A 129 -15.21 -20.39 2.07
C PRO A 129 -16.63 -20.28 2.63
N LEU A 130 -17.07 -19.06 2.97
CA LEU A 130 -18.42 -18.81 3.47
C LEU A 130 -19.47 -19.08 2.38
N ALA A 131 -19.24 -18.57 1.16
CA ALA A 131 -20.15 -18.79 0.05
C ALA A 131 -20.32 -20.28 -0.31
N MET A 132 -19.23 -21.06 -0.29
CA MET A 132 -19.27 -22.51 -0.54
C MET A 132 -19.99 -23.25 0.58
N ALA A 133 -19.82 -22.85 1.84
CA ALA A 133 -20.54 -23.44 2.97
C ALA A 133 -22.06 -23.19 2.87
N GLU A 134 -22.47 -21.97 2.52
CA GLU A 134 -23.89 -21.66 2.29
C GLU A 134 -24.47 -22.42 1.09
N GLN A 135 -23.70 -22.55 0.01
CA GLN A 135 -24.10 -23.36 -1.15
C GLN A 135 -24.31 -24.83 -0.78
N ALA A 136 -23.40 -25.43 0.00
CA ALA A 136 -23.51 -26.83 0.43
C ALA A 136 -24.74 -27.06 1.33
N LYS A 137 -25.02 -26.13 2.25
CA LYS A 137 -26.24 -26.16 3.09
C LYS A 137 -27.50 -26.12 2.23
N ALA A 138 -27.55 -25.24 1.23
CA ALA A 138 -28.70 -25.11 0.35
C ALA A 138 -28.95 -26.38 -0.49
N GLN A 139 -27.88 -27.05 -0.94
CA GLN A 139 -27.98 -28.31 -1.68
C GLN A 139 -28.45 -29.49 -0.82
N ALA A 140 -28.06 -29.53 0.46
CA ALA A 140 -28.46 -30.59 1.38
C ALA A 140 -29.93 -30.48 1.85
N ALA A 141 -30.59 -29.33 1.62
CA ALA A 141 -31.98 -29.09 1.98
C ALA A 141 -32.98 -29.40 0.85
N GLN A 142 -32.50 -29.84 -0.32
CA GLN A 142 -33.30 -30.30 -1.48
C GLN A 142 -33.46 -31.82 -1.45
#